data_AF-E2FZN9-F1
#
_entry.id   AF-E2FZN9-F1
#
_cell.length_a   1.000
_cell.length_b   1.000
_cell.length_c   1.000
_cell.angle_alpha   90.00
_cell.angle_beta   90.00
_cell.angle_gamma   90.00
#
_symmetry.space_group_name_H-M   'P 1'
#
loop_
_entity.id
_entity.type
_entity.pdbx_description
1 polymer ?
#
loop_
_entity_poly.entity_id
_entity_poly.type
_entity_poly.pdbx_seq_one_letter_code
_entity_poly.pdbx_strand_id
1 'polypeptide(L)'
;SSCFGPAYEYAFVLDTALRNARVRDQVPITFVTPEPYIGHLGLDGVGDTKGLLESALRERHIKWITNARTTTVEPGKLIAEEVRDDGTVKATHELPFAFSMMLPAFRGVPAIAGIEGLTNPRGFVVIDKHQRNPAFPNVFGIGVCVAIPPVGKSPLAVGVPKTGYMIESM
;
A
#
# COMPACT_ATOMS: atom_id res chain seq x y z
N SER A 1 -0.18 1.10 -3.45
CA SER A 1 -1.32 1.35 -2.53
C SER A 1 -1.03 2.63 -1.74
N SER A 2 -1.99 3.12 -0.95
CA SER A 2 -1.76 4.18 0.05
C SER A 2 -2.16 3.78 1.46
N CYS A 3 -2.60 2.53 1.67
CA CYS A 3 -2.99 2.01 2.97
C CYS A 3 -2.16 0.76 3.22
N PHE A 4 -1.16 0.85 4.12
CA PHE A 4 -0.19 -0.22 4.36
C PHE A 4 -0.34 -0.85 5.75
N GLY A 5 -0.78 -0.06 6.75
CA GLY A 5 -1.03 -0.53 8.12
C GLY A 5 -1.85 -1.82 8.19
N PRO A 6 -3.00 -1.93 7.49
CA PRO A 6 -3.81 -3.14 7.50
C PRO A 6 -3.12 -4.38 6.91
N ALA A 7 -2.11 -4.21 6.03
CA ALA A 7 -1.35 -5.36 5.53
C ALA A 7 -0.48 -5.96 6.63
N TYR A 8 0.20 -5.11 7.41
CA TYR A 8 0.98 -5.52 8.58
C TYR A 8 0.08 -6.15 9.65
N GLU A 9 -1.03 -5.48 9.97
CA GLU A 9 -2.02 -5.98 10.92
C GLU A 9 -2.51 -7.37 10.54
N TYR A 10 -2.94 -7.54 9.29
CA TYR A 10 -3.46 -8.82 8.82
C TYR A 10 -2.42 -9.94 8.89
N ALA A 11 -1.16 -9.65 8.53
CA ALA A 11 -0.07 -10.62 8.65
C ALA A 11 0.17 -11.06 10.11
N PHE A 12 0.08 -10.13 11.07
CA PHE A 12 0.25 -10.43 12.50
C PHE A 12 -0.94 -11.18 13.10
N VAL A 13 -2.17 -10.81 12.73
CA VAL A 13 -3.38 -11.51 13.13
C VAL A 13 -3.39 -12.94 12.56
N LEU A 14 -2.99 -13.12 11.30
CA LEU A 14 -2.86 -14.44 10.68
C LEU A 14 -1.81 -15.31 11.38
N ASP A 15 -0.62 -14.78 11.67
CA ASP A 15 0.40 -15.48 12.46
C ASP A 15 -0.15 -15.93 13.82
N THR A 16 -0.89 -15.06 14.50
CA THR A 16 -1.50 -15.34 15.79
C THR A 16 -2.55 -16.44 15.68
N ALA A 17 -3.43 -16.37 14.67
CA ALA A 17 -4.44 -17.39 14.42
C ALA A 17 -3.82 -18.77 14.15
N LEU A 18 -2.77 -18.83 13.32
CA LEU A 18 -2.05 -20.07 13.00
C LEU A 18 -1.32 -20.66 14.23
N ARG A 19 -0.77 -19.80 15.11
CA ARG A 19 -0.16 -20.23 16.38
C ARG A 19 -1.20 -20.80 17.34
N ASN A 20 -2.35 -20.13 17.48
CA ASN A 20 -3.45 -20.61 18.30
C ASN A 20 -3.99 -21.96 17.80
N ALA A 21 -4.02 -22.16 16.48
CA ALA A 21 -4.36 -23.43 15.84
C ALA A 21 -3.22 -24.48 15.89
N ARG A 22 -2.03 -24.13 16.41
CA ARG A 22 -0.84 -25.00 16.52
C ARG A 22 -0.35 -25.57 15.18
N VAL A 23 -0.46 -24.78 14.10
CA VAL A 23 -0.02 -25.16 12.74
C VAL A 23 0.94 -24.15 12.11
N ARG A 24 1.38 -23.13 12.86
CA ARG A 24 2.22 -22.04 12.33
C ARG A 24 3.53 -22.53 11.73
N ASP A 25 4.14 -23.55 12.30
CA ASP A 25 5.38 -24.18 11.83
C ASP A 25 5.25 -24.82 10.44
N GLN A 26 4.03 -25.15 10.02
CA GLN A 26 3.74 -25.76 8.71
C GLN A 26 3.43 -24.72 7.62
N VAL A 27 3.31 -23.44 7.98
CA VAL A 27 2.82 -22.38 7.06
C VAL A 27 3.90 -21.31 6.87
N PRO A 28 4.66 -21.32 5.75
CA PRO A 28 5.56 -20.21 5.43
C PRO A 28 4.75 -18.95 5.09
N ILE A 29 5.21 -17.79 5.57
CA ILE A 29 4.57 -16.50 5.31
C ILE A 29 5.62 -15.55 4.70
N THR A 30 5.26 -14.93 3.58
CA THR A 30 6.05 -13.89 2.91
C THR A 30 5.22 -12.62 2.78
N PHE A 31 5.76 -11.50 3.27
CA PHE A 31 5.18 -10.18 3.17
C PHE A 31 5.76 -9.43 1.96
N VAL A 32 4.94 -9.10 0.97
CA VAL A 32 5.38 -8.40 -0.25
C VAL A 32 4.81 -6.99 -0.22
N THR A 33 5.67 -5.98 -0.37
CA THR A 33 5.24 -4.57 -0.33
C THR A 33 5.98 -3.72 -1.38
N PRO A 34 5.30 -2.73 -2.00
CA PRO A 34 5.96 -1.74 -2.82
C PRO A 34 6.68 -0.66 -2.00
N GLU A 35 6.56 -0.68 -0.67
CA GLU A 35 7.30 0.23 0.21
C GLU A 35 8.81 0.05 0.02
N PRO A 36 9.60 1.15 0.04
CA PRO A 36 11.05 1.07 -0.11
C PRO A 36 11.75 0.36 1.05
N TYR A 37 11.15 0.41 2.23
CA TYR A 37 11.56 -0.33 3.41
C TYR A 37 10.32 -0.65 4.26
N ILE A 38 10.45 -1.61 5.17
CA ILE A 38 9.35 -2.00 6.07
C ILE A 38 8.98 -0.84 7.00
N GLY A 39 7.70 -0.50 7.09
CA GLY A 39 7.24 0.57 7.98
C GLY A 39 7.41 1.98 7.42
N HIS A 40 7.60 2.11 6.10
CA HIS A 40 7.51 3.40 5.40
C HIS A 40 6.07 3.97 5.50
N LEU A 41 5.05 3.11 5.46
CA LEU A 41 3.62 3.39 5.64
C LEU A 41 3.01 4.43 4.69
N GLY A 42 3.75 4.83 3.66
CA GLY A 42 3.40 5.92 2.76
C GLY A 42 3.64 7.31 3.33
N LEU A 43 4.36 7.39 4.45
CA LEU A 43 4.64 8.61 5.22
C LEU A 43 6.15 8.86 5.41
N ASP A 44 7.00 8.05 4.78
CA ASP A 44 8.44 8.00 5.07
C ASP A 44 8.77 7.65 6.53
N GLY A 45 7.95 6.75 7.09
CA GLY A 45 8.06 6.33 8.49
C GLY A 45 7.48 7.35 9.46
N VAL A 46 7.13 6.86 10.66
CA VAL A 46 6.64 7.72 11.76
C VAL A 46 7.34 7.28 13.04
N GLY A 47 8.29 8.06 13.52
CA GLY A 47 9.19 7.61 14.59
C GLY A 47 10.02 6.40 14.15
N ASP A 48 10.11 5.36 14.98
CA ASP A 48 10.84 4.12 14.66
C ASP A 48 9.92 2.99 14.11
N THR A 49 8.96 3.33 13.26
CA THR A 49 8.11 2.30 12.62
C THR A 49 8.92 1.26 11.86
N LYS A 50 10.07 1.65 11.30
CA LYS A 50 10.98 0.72 10.62
C LYS A 50 11.53 -0.34 11.57
N GLY A 51 12.22 0.07 12.64
CA GLY A 51 12.83 -0.86 13.59
C GLY A 51 11.79 -1.77 14.25
N LEU A 52 10.65 -1.19 14.65
CA LEU A 52 9.56 -1.92 15.29
C LEU A 52 8.94 -2.98 14.36
N LEU A 53 8.58 -2.63 13.13
CA LEU A 53 7.91 -3.55 12.21
C LEU A 53 8.86 -4.61 11.65
N GLU A 54 10.12 -4.26 11.36
CA GLU A 54 11.13 -5.26 10.98
C GLU A 54 11.35 -6.28 12.10
N SER A 55 11.43 -5.82 13.35
CA SER A 55 11.62 -6.71 14.51
C SER A 55 10.41 -7.62 14.72
N ALA A 56 9.20 -7.07 14.66
CA ALA A 56 7.96 -7.85 14.75
C ALA A 56 7.83 -8.91 13.63
N LEU A 57 8.23 -8.60 12.39
CA LEU A 57 8.25 -9.59 11.31
C LEU A 57 9.28 -10.69 11.56
N ARG A 58 10.48 -10.34 12.05
CA ARG A 58 11.54 -11.32 12.39
C ARG A 58 11.12 -12.26 13.52
N GLU A 59 10.58 -11.73 14.61
CA GLU A 59 10.09 -12.52 15.75
C GLU A 59 9.01 -13.53 15.33
N ARG A 60 8.24 -13.18 14.30
CA ARG A 60 7.19 -14.04 13.74
C ARG A 60 7.67 -14.95 12.61
N HIS A 61 8.94 -14.93 12.28
CA HIS A 61 9.52 -15.66 11.14
C HIS A 61 8.77 -15.40 9.82
N ILE A 62 8.34 -14.16 9.61
CA ILE A 62 7.73 -13.71 8.36
C ILE A 62 8.86 -13.14 7.50
N LYS A 63 9.10 -13.73 6.32
CA LYS A 63 10.04 -13.19 5.34
C LYS A 63 9.39 -12.01 4.63
N TRP A 64 10.16 -11.10 4.05
CA TRP A 64 9.59 -10.00 3.28
C TRP A 64 10.39 -9.62 2.04
N ILE A 65 9.71 -8.95 1.12
CA ILE A 65 10.27 -8.37 -0.10
C ILE A 65 9.72 -6.94 -0.19
N THR A 66 10.61 -5.96 -0.11
CA THR A 66 10.32 -4.53 -0.30
C THR A 66 10.63 -4.12 -1.75
N ASN A 67 10.28 -2.90 -2.15
CA ASN A 67 10.43 -2.44 -3.53
C ASN A 67 9.84 -3.43 -4.56
N ALA A 68 8.75 -4.12 -4.19
CA ALA A 68 8.18 -5.16 -5.04
C ALA A 68 6.83 -4.76 -5.61
N ARG A 69 6.63 -4.99 -6.91
CA ARG A 69 5.33 -4.94 -7.57
C ARG A 69 4.89 -6.33 -7.99
N THR A 70 3.66 -6.69 -7.69
CA THR A 70 3.04 -7.88 -8.27
C THR A 70 2.68 -7.61 -9.73
N THR A 71 3.16 -8.46 -10.63
CA THR A 71 2.90 -8.36 -12.06
C THR A 71 1.75 -9.29 -12.48
N THR A 72 1.79 -10.53 -12.00
CA THR A 72 0.84 -11.57 -12.38
C THR A 72 0.45 -12.41 -11.17
N VAL A 73 -0.82 -12.79 -11.11
CA VAL A 73 -1.35 -13.78 -10.16
C VAL A 73 -2.00 -14.90 -10.94
N GLU A 74 -1.53 -16.11 -10.73
CA GLU A 74 -2.02 -17.35 -11.32
C GLU A 74 -2.56 -18.26 -10.20
N PRO A 75 -3.34 -19.30 -10.53
CA PRO A 75 -3.74 -20.29 -9.54
C PRO A 75 -2.53 -20.87 -8.80
N GLY A 76 -2.44 -20.59 -7.50
CA GLY A 76 -1.38 -21.10 -6.62
C GLY A 76 -0.02 -20.39 -6.70
N LYS A 77 0.11 -19.32 -7.51
CA LYS A 77 1.41 -18.65 -7.73
C LYS A 77 1.26 -17.15 -7.96
N LEU A 78 2.11 -16.36 -7.31
CA LEU A 78 2.22 -14.92 -7.49
C LEU A 78 3.61 -14.59 -8.07
N ILE A 79 3.65 -13.77 -9.11
CA ILE A 79 4.89 -13.25 -9.70
C ILE A 79 5.08 -11.81 -9.22
N ALA A 80 6.22 -11.54 -8.58
CA ALA A 80 6.58 -10.21 -8.12
C ALA A 80 7.93 -9.78 -8.68
N GLU A 81 8.03 -8.54 -9.13
CA GLU A 81 9.30 -7.91 -9.52
C GLU A 81 9.77 -7.00 -8.40
N GLU A 82 10.92 -7.32 -7.83
CA GLU A 82 11.68 -6.42 -6.96
C GLU A 82 12.47 -5.44 -7.83
N VAL A 83 12.41 -4.15 -7.52
CA VAL A 83 13.10 -3.10 -8.28
C VAL A 83 14.24 -2.47 -7.47
N ARG A 84 15.22 -1.90 -8.19
CA ARG A 84 16.24 -1.02 -7.62
C ARG A 84 15.67 0.40 -7.45
N ASP A 85 16.46 1.28 -6.85
CA ASP A 85 16.08 2.66 -6.60
C ASP A 85 15.80 3.47 -7.88
N ASP A 86 16.40 3.07 -9.01
CA ASP A 86 16.15 3.64 -10.34
C ASP A 86 14.90 3.08 -11.04
N GLY A 87 14.18 2.15 -10.39
CA GLY A 87 12.99 1.49 -10.93
C GLY A 87 13.27 0.31 -11.87
N THR A 88 14.54 -0.02 -12.13
CA THR A 88 14.92 -1.20 -12.93
C THR A 88 14.68 -2.48 -12.16
N VAL A 89 14.31 -3.56 -12.86
CA VAL A 89 14.06 -4.87 -12.23
C VAL A 89 15.37 -5.41 -11.66
N LYS A 90 15.37 -5.64 -10.34
CA LYS A 90 16.46 -6.27 -9.59
C LYS A 90 16.34 -7.79 -9.65
N ALA A 91 15.15 -8.31 -9.39
CA ALA A 91 14.86 -9.73 -9.36
C ALA A 91 13.37 -9.99 -9.64
N THR A 92 13.09 -11.16 -10.20
CA THR A 92 11.72 -11.67 -10.33
C THR A 92 11.55 -12.85 -9.38
N HIS A 93 10.51 -12.78 -8.56
CA HIS A 93 10.19 -13.77 -7.53
C HIS A 93 8.93 -14.53 -7.96
N GLU A 94 9.04 -15.86 -7.98
CA GLU A 94 7.89 -16.75 -8.10
C GLU A 94 7.50 -17.26 -6.71
N LEU A 95 6.37 -16.79 -6.20
CA LEU A 95 5.92 -17.04 -4.84
C LEU A 95 4.73 -18.00 -4.86
N PRO A 96 4.92 -19.29 -4.53
CA PRO A 96 3.81 -20.22 -4.39
C PRO A 96 2.94 -19.80 -3.20
N PHE A 97 1.62 -19.90 -3.34
CA PHE A 97 0.69 -19.61 -2.26
C PHE A 97 -0.49 -20.58 -2.26
N ALA A 98 -0.88 -21.05 -1.08
CA ALA A 98 -2.19 -21.67 -0.87
C ALA A 98 -3.26 -20.60 -0.52
N PHE A 99 -2.82 -19.48 0.05
CA PHE A 99 -3.64 -18.35 0.43
C PHE A 99 -2.85 -17.05 0.22
N SER A 100 -3.48 -16.02 -0.34
CA SER A 100 -2.88 -14.69 -0.50
C SER A 100 -3.88 -13.59 -0.19
N MET A 101 -3.38 -12.50 0.38
CA MET A 101 -4.13 -11.27 0.61
C MET A 101 -3.24 -10.11 0.17
N MET A 102 -3.75 -9.25 -0.71
CA MET A 102 -3.03 -8.10 -1.24
C MET A 102 -3.91 -6.87 -1.13
N LEU A 103 -3.34 -5.76 -0.65
CA LEU A 103 -4.02 -4.47 -0.68
C LEU A 103 -3.86 -3.83 -2.06
N PRO A 104 -4.94 -3.64 -2.84
CA PRO A 104 -4.85 -3.09 -4.17
C PRO A 104 -4.48 -1.59 -4.13
N ALA A 105 -4.02 -1.08 -5.25
CA ALA A 105 -3.86 0.36 -5.40
C ALA A 105 -5.22 1.04 -5.55
N PHE A 106 -5.46 2.10 -4.78
CA PHE A 106 -6.64 2.94 -4.99
C PHE A 106 -6.54 3.78 -6.27
N ARG A 107 -7.70 4.00 -6.88
CA ARG A 107 -7.95 4.86 -8.03
C ARG A 107 -9.31 5.54 -7.84
N GLY A 108 -9.52 6.65 -8.55
CA GLY A 108 -10.84 7.27 -8.64
C GLY A 108 -11.88 6.33 -9.25
N VAL A 109 -13.12 6.52 -8.85
CA VAL A 109 -14.24 5.72 -9.37
C VAL A 109 -14.54 6.09 -10.83
N PRO A 110 -15.01 5.15 -11.67
CA PRO A 110 -15.25 5.40 -13.09
C PRO A 110 -16.21 6.55 -13.40
N ALA A 111 -17.15 6.84 -12.49
CA ALA A 111 -18.13 7.90 -12.67
C ALA A 111 -17.52 9.31 -12.78
N ILE A 112 -16.33 9.52 -12.21
CA ILE A 112 -15.67 10.84 -12.19
C ILE A 112 -14.26 10.83 -12.79
N ALA A 113 -13.66 9.66 -12.95
CA ALA A 113 -12.30 9.52 -13.46
C ALA A 113 -12.21 9.99 -14.92
N GLY A 114 -11.20 10.81 -15.22
CA GLY A 114 -10.94 11.30 -16.58
C GLY A 114 -11.73 12.54 -16.98
N ILE A 115 -12.61 13.07 -16.10
CA ILE A 115 -13.21 14.38 -16.32
C ILE A 115 -12.11 15.44 -16.22
N GLU A 116 -11.87 16.14 -17.33
CA GLU A 116 -10.86 17.19 -17.45
C GLU A 116 -11.09 18.30 -16.43
N GLY A 117 -10.04 18.73 -15.74
CA GLY A 117 -10.10 19.73 -14.67
C GLY A 117 -10.63 19.21 -13.32
N LEU A 118 -11.41 18.12 -13.30
CA LEU A 118 -11.95 17.56 -12.05
C LEU A 118 -10.94 16.64 -11.37
N THR A 119 -10.35 15.71 -12.14
CA THR A 119 -9.52 14.63 -11.58
C THR A 119 -8.10 14.63 -12.14
N ASN A 120 -7.15 14.11 -11.36
CA ASN A 120 -5.81 13.82 -11.84
C ASN A 120 -5.80 12.52 -12.69
N PRO A 121 -4.67 12.15 -13.33
CA PRO A 121 -4.60 10.93 -14.16
C PRO A 121 -4.92 9.61 -13.44
N ARG A 122 -4.97 9.60 -12.10
CA ARG A 122 -5.38 8.44 -11.30
C ARG A 122 -6.85 8.49 -10.88
N GLY A 123 -7.60 9.49 -11.32
CA GLY A 123 -9.02 9.68 -11.06
C GLY A 123 -9.33 10.34 -9.71
N PHE A 124 -8.33 10.83 -8.98
CA PHE A 124 -8.57 11.54 -7.72
C PHE A 124 -8.93 13.00 -7.96
N VAL A 125 -9.90 13.53 -7.21
CA VAL A 125 -10.41 14.89 -7.32
C VAL A 125 -9.32 15.90 -6.93
N VAL A 126 -9.04 16.87 -7.80
CA VAL A 126 -8.14 17.99 -7.51
C VAL A 126 -8.91 19.01 -6.69
N ILE A 127 -8.32 19.48 -5.59
CA ILE A 127 -8.94 20.46 -4.69
C ILE A 127 -7.97 21.59 -4.34
N ASP A 128 -8.52 22.73 -3.94
CA ASP A 128 -7.81 23.79 -3.23
C ASP A 128 -7.80 23.54 -1.71
N LYS A 129 -7.24 24.48 -0.93
CA LYS A 129 -7.15 24.41 0.54
C LYS A 129 -8.51 24.51 1.27
N HIS A 130 -9.59 24.72 0.53
CA HIS A 130 -10.97 24.79 1.03
C HIS A 130 -11.80 23.62 0.52
N GLN A 131 -11.13 22.52 0.12
CA GLN A 131 -11.74 21.30 -0.39
C GLN A 131 -12.53 21.46 -1.69
N ARG A 132 -12.40 22.59 -2.37
CA ARG A 132 -13.17 22.90 -3.57
C ARG A 132 -12.34 22.61 -4.81
N ASN A 133 -12.97 22.10 -5.86
CA ASN A 133 -12.30 21.93 -7.14
C ASN A 133 -12.08 23.30 -7.84
N PRO A 134 -10.87 23.62 -8.32
CA PRO A 134 -10.59 24.89 -8.99
C PRO A 134 -11.32 25.10 -10.32
N ALA A 135 -11.58 24.04 -11.08
CA ALA A 135 -12.26 24.09 -12.38
C ALA A 135 -13.80 24.01 -12.25
N PHE A 136 -14.29 23.40 -11.17
CA PHE A 136 -15.70 23.20 -10.85
C PHE A 136 -16.00 23.78 -9.45
N PRO A 137 -16.25 25.10 -9.31
CA PRO A 137 -16.32 25.76 -8.01
C PRO A 137 -17.49 25.32 -7.11
N ASN A 138 -18.46 24.58 -7.64
CA ASN A 138 -19.58 23.98 -6.92
C ASN A 138 -19.33 22.50 -6.53
N VAL A 139 -18.16 21.95 -6.84
CA VAL A 139 -17.77 20.58 -6.53
C VAL A 139 -16.71 20.60 -5.44
N PHE A 140 -16.93 19.80 -4.39
CA PHE A 140 -16.01 19.64 -3.27
C PHE A 140 -15.56 18.18 -3.16
N GLY A 141 -14.33 17.97 -2.69
CA GLY A 141 -13.73 16.65 -2.50
C GLY A 141 -13.31 16.44 -1.04
N ILE A 142 -13.82 15.37 -0.43
CA ILE A 142 -13.51 15.00 0.95
C ILE A 142 -13.18 13.51 1.00
N GLY A 143 -12.14 13.14 1.74
CA GLY A 143 -11.79 11.75 1.98
C GLY A 143 -10.78 11.16 1.00
N VAL A 144 -10.85 9.83 0.82
CA VAL A 144 -9.89 9.06 0.01
C VAL A 144 -9.93 9.45 -1.48
N CYS A 145 -11.03 10.03 -1.95
CA CYS A 145 -11.19 10.45 -3.35
C CYS A 145 -10.33 11.65 -3.73
N VAL A 146 -9.72 12.34 -2.76
CA VAL A 146 -8.93 13.57 -2.97
C VAL A 146 -7.51 13.26 -3.44
N ALA A 147 -7.04 14.06 -4.40
CA ALA A 147 -5.67 14.05 -4.87
C ALA A 147 -4.75 14.69 -3.81
N ILE A 148 -3.85 13.88 -3.23
CA ILE A 148 -2.81 14.34 -2.32
C ILE A 148 -1.46 13.93 -2.89
N PRO A 149 -0.50 14.85 -3.05
CA PRO A 149 0.82 14.54 -3.57
C PRO A 149 1.56 13.56 -2.64
N PRO A 150 2.41 12.68 -3.19
CA PRO A 150 3.31 11.85 -2.39
C PRO A 150 4.24 12.68 -1.49
N VAL A 151 4.60 12.15 -0.33
CA VAL A 151 5.53 12.81 0.63
C VAL A 151 6.99 12.81 0.15
N GLY A 152 7.34 11.88 -0.73
CA GLY A 152 8.70 11.70 -1.22
C GLY A 152 8.75 10.78 -2.44
N LYS A 153 9.93 10.71 -3.06
CA LYS A 153 10.17 9.78 -4.17
C LYS A 153 10.40 8.38 -3.61
N SER A 154 9.75 7.40 -4.23
CA SER A 154 9.98 5.98 -3.99
C SER A 154 10.13 5.25 -5.33
N PRO A 155 10.84 4.12 -5.39
CA PRO A 155 11.09 3.41 -6.65
C PRO A 155 9.80 2.89 -7.29
N LEU A 156 8.80 2.58 -6.46
CA LEU A 156 7.45 2.23 -6.86
C LEU A 156 6.45 3.23 -6.32
N ALA A 157 5.29 3.34 -6.97
CA ALA A 157 4.25 4.30 -6.57
C ALA A 157 3.64 3.95 -5.20
N VAL A 158 4.10 4.65 -4.16
CA VAL A 158 3.58 4.61 -2.80
C VAL A 158 2.79 5.90 -2.53
N GLY A 159 1.52 5.77 -2.15
CA GLY A 159 0.65 6.92 -1.86
C GLY A 159 0.56 7.23 -0.37
N VAL A 160 0.20 8.48 -0.05
CA VAL A 160 -0.07 8.94 1.32
C VAL A 160 -1.44 8.43 1.79
N PRO A 161 -1.55 7.83 3.00
CA PRO A 161 -2.83 7.42 3.58
C PRO A 161 -3.72 8.63 3.87
N LYS A 162 -5.03 8.48 3.69
CA LYS A 162 -6.05 9.45 4.10
C LYS A 162 -6.83 8.81 5.25
N THR A 163 -6.50 9.19 6.48
CA THR A 163 -7.02 8.56 7.71
C THR A 163 -8.12 9.41 8.34
N GLY A 164 -8.89 8.82 9.27
CA GLY A 164 -10.10 9.41 9.84
C GLY A 164 -9.96 10.86 10.27
N TYR A 165 -9.02 11.20 11.16
CA TYR A 165 -8.87 12.58 11.64
C TYR A 165 -8.66 13.60 10.51
N MET A 166 -7.84 13.23 9.51
CA MET A 166 -7.62 14.09 8.35
C MET A 166 -8.91 14.29 7.56
N ILE A 167 -9.69 13.22 7.33
CA ILE A 167 -10.93 13.25 6.57
C ILE A 167 -12.01 14.07 7.29
N GLU A 168 -12.14 13.90 8.60
CA GLU A 168 -13.11 14.65 9.42
C GLU A 168 -12.78 16.15 9.54
N SER A 169 -11.53 16.54 9.24
CA SER A 169 -11.06 17.92 9.31
C SER A 169 -10.99 18.62 7.94
N MET A 170 -11.36 17.92 6.86
CA MET A 170 -11.40 18.46 5.50
C MET A 170 -12.61 19.39 5.32
#